data_AF-A0A075HPE9-F1
#
_entry.id   AF-A0A075HPE9-F1
#
_cell.length_a   1.000
_cell.length_b   1.000
_cell.length_c   1.000
_cell.angle_alpha   90.00
_cell.angle_beta   90.00
_cell.angle_gamma   90.00
#
_symmetry.space_group_name_H-M   'P 1'
#
loop_
_entity.id
_entity.type
_entity.pdbx_description
1 polymer ?
#
loop_
_entity_poly.entity_id
_entity_poly.type
_entity_poly.pdbx_seq_one_letter_code
_entity_poly.pdbx_strand_id
1 'polypeptide(L)' 'MKQVAERRVLEKYRNMKLLGSYFLYKDGMHYWFEVILADPSHKRIAKDKEIRKRVLSSVA' A
#
# COMPACT_ATOMS: atom_id res chain seq x y z
N MET A 1 -9.14 -11.29 -4.82
CA MET A 1 -8.26 -11.52 -3.64
C MET A 1 -7.30 -10.36 -3.38
N LYS A 2 -6.56 -9.85 -4.37
CA LYS A 2 -5.67 -8.68 -4.23
C LYS A 2 -6.31 -7.46 -3.54
N GLN A 3 -7.43 -6.96 -4.08
CA GLN A 3 -8.16 -5.81 -3.50
C GLN A 3 -8.64 -6.05 -2.06
N VAL A 4 -8.97 -7.31 -1.72
CA VAL A 4 -9.39 -7.67 -0.36
C VAL A 4 -8.21 -7.61 0.60
N ALA A 5 -7.02 -8.05 0.17
CA ALA A 5 -5.79 -7.92 0.94
C ALA A 5 -5.42 -6.44 1.16
N GLU A 6 -5.48 -5.62 0.11
CA GLU A 6 -5.26 -4.17 0.20
C GLU A 6 -6.24 -3.51 1.18
N ARG A 7 -7.53 -3.82 1.07
CA ARG A 7 -8.56 -3.26 1.96
C ARG A 7 -8.34 -3.62 3.42
N ARG A 8 -8.07 -4.90 3.72
CA ARG A 8 -7.79 -5.38 5.09
C ARG A 8 -6.60 -4.65 5.71
N VAL A 9 -5.55 -4.41 4.92
CA VAL A 9 -4.36 -3.69 5.36
C VAL A 9 -4.65 -2.20 5.58
N LEU A 10 -5.42 -1.56 4.70
CA LEU A 10 -5.83 -0.16 4.84
C LEU A 10 -6.79 0.09 6.00
N GLU A 11 -7.67 -0.87 6.31
CA GLU A 11 -8.52 -0.84 7.50
C GLU A 11 -7.68 -0.89 8.79
N LYS A 12 -6.60 -1.68 8.80
CA LYS A 12 -5.68 -1.79 9.93
C LYS A 12 -4.75 -0.59 10.08
N TYR A 13 -4.23 -0.05 8.97
CA TYR A 13 -3.25 1.05 8.95
C TYR A 13 -3.82 2.28 8.23
N ARG A 14 -4.81 2.92 8.84
CA ARG A 14 -5.56 4.06 8.26
C ARG A 14 -4.72 5.32 8.03
N ASN A 15 -3.60 5.46 8.74
CA ASN A 15 -2.67 6.60 8.62
C ASN A 15 -1.70 6.46 7.44
N MET A 16 -1.57 5.25 6.88
CA MET A 16 -0.66 4.98 5.78
C MET A 16 -1.38 5.04 4.43
N LYS A 17 -0.62 5.21 3.35
CA LYS A 17 -1.13 5.25 1.97
C LYS A 17 -0.63 4.06 1.19
N LEU A 18 -1.53 3.46 0.41
CA LEU A 18 -1.21 2.34 -0.46
C LEU A 18 -0.37 2.82 -1.66
N LEU A 19 0.79 2.20 -1.87
CA LEU A 19 1.59 2.37 -3.09
C LEU A 19 1.28 1.29 -4.12
N GLY A 20 0.94 0.08 -3.67
CA GLY A 20 0.56 -1.03 -4.51
C GLY A 20 0.59 -2.35 -3.75
N SER A 21 0.27 -3.42 -4.46
CA SER A 21 0.43 -4.78 -3.94
C SER A 21 0.74 -5.76 -5.06
N TYR A 22 1.37 -6.88 -4.70
CA TYR A 22 1.66 -7.97 -5.63
C TYR A 22 1.39 -9.33 -4.99
N PHE A 23 1.15 -10.31 -5.87
CA PHE A 23 0.95 -11.70 -5.46
C PHE A 23 2.28 -12.29 -5.02
N LEU A 24 2.31 -12.88 -3.84
CA LEU A 24 3.51 -13.51 -3.29
C LEU A 24 3.46 -15.01 -3.49
N TYR A 25 2.40 -15.63 -2.98
CA TYR A 25 2.29 -17.09 -2.94
C TYR A 25 0.83 -17.50 -2.75
N LYS A 26 0.54 -18.76 -3.07
CA LYS A 26 -0.76 -19.40 -2.87
C LYS A 26 -0.53 -20.83 -2.39
N ASP A 27 -1.26 -21.24 -1.37
CA ASP A 27 -1.41 -22.64 -0.97
C ASP A 27 -2.82 -23.12 -1.38
N GLY A 28 -3.19 -24.34 -1.00
CA GLY A 28 -4.52 -24.86 -1.32
C GLY A 28 -5.70 -24.02 -0.82
N MET A 29 -5.53 -23.17 0.21
CA MET A 29 -6.62 -22.49 0.92
C MET A 29 -6.50 -20.96 0.96
N HIS A 30 -5.30 -20.42 0.84
CA HIS A 30 -4.94 -19.04 1.11
C HIS A 30 -4.12 -18.46 -0.03
N TYR A 31 -4.30 -17.15 -0.20
CA TYR A 31 -3.54 -16.34 -1.13
C TYR A 31 -2.82 -15.26 -0.33
N TRP A 32 -1.51 -15.22 -0.47
CA TRP A 32 -0.66 -14.22 0.13
C TRP A 32 -0.35 -13.12 -0.87
N PHE A 33 -0.46 -11.90 -0.38
CA PHE A 33 -0.11 -10.69 -1.10
C PHE A 33 0.82 -9.87 -0.23
N GLU A 34 1.82 -9.27 -0.86
CA GLU A 34 2.62 -8.25 -0.23
C GLU A 34 2.04 -6.89 -0.59
N VAL A 35 1.68 -6.11 0.44
CA VAL A 35 1.04 -4.81 0.30
C VAL A 35 2.03 -3.73 0.74
N ILE A 36 2.39 -2.85 -0.19
CA ILE A 36 3.37 -1.81 0.02
C ILE A 36 2.65 -0.54 0.46
N LEU A 37 2.98 -0.07 1.67
CA LEU A 37 2.45 1.16 2.23
C LEU A 37 3.55 2.22 2.38
N ALA A 38 3.14 3.48 2.30
CA ALA A 38 3.98 4.64 2.59
C ALA A 38 3.36 5.46 3.73
N ASP A 39 4.19 5.93 4.64
CA ASP A 39 3.80 6.89 5.68
C ASP A 39 3.98 8.33 5.17
N PRO A 40 2.90 9.07 4.89
CA PRO A 40 2.99 10.45 4.42
C PRO A 40 3.52 11.43 5.48
N SER A 41 3.45 11.09 6.77
CA SER A 41 3.93 11.93 7.87
C SER A 41 5.44 11.87 8.07
N HIS A 42 6.09 10.84 7.50
CA HIS A 42 7.52 10.65 7.66
C HIS A 42 8.31 11.68 6.84
N LYS A 43 9.23 12.42 7.50
CA LYS A 43 9.99 13.53 6.89
C LYS A 43 10.74 13.14 5.60
N ARG A 44 11.24 11.90 5.50
CA ARG A 44 11.92 11.42 4.30
C ARG A 44 10.99 11.33 3.09
N ILE A 45 9.77 10.83 3.31
CA ILE A 45 8.73 10.68 2.29
C ILE A 45 8.16 12.06 1.92
N ALA A 46 7.96 12.93 2.90
CA ALA A 46 7.45 14.29 2.66
C ALA A 46 8.42 15.18 1.86
N LYS A 47 9.74 14.98 2.04
CA LYS A 47 10.80 15.70 1.31
C LYS A 47 11.02 15.16 -0.10
N ASP A 48 10.82 13.86 -0.31
CA ASP A 48 11.00 13.22 -1.61
C ASP A 48 9.84 13.57 -2.56
N LYS A 49 10.14 14.30 -3.63
CA LYS A 49 9.13 14.76 -4.60
C LYS A 49 8.54 13.61 -5.42
N GLU A 50 9.31 12.57 -5.71
CA GLU A 50 8.86 11.44 -6.54
C GLU A 50 7.89 10.56 -5.76
N ILE A 51 8.29 10.15 -4.55
CA ILE A 51 7.45 9.32 -3.69
C ILE A 51 6.20 10.09 -3.27
N ARG A 52 6.34 11.37 -2.91
CA ARG A 52 5.18 12.20 -2.56
C ARG A 52 4.15 12.28 -3.69
N LYS A 53 4.58 12.40 -4.95
CA LYS A 53 3.67 12.37 -6.10
C LYS A 53 2.92 11.04 -6.16
N ARG A 54 3.62 9.90 -6.06
CA ARG A 54 3.00 8.57 -6.11
C ARG A 54 2.01 8.31 -4.96
N VAL A 55 2.29 8.85 -3.77
CA VAL A 55 1.42 8.73 -2.59
C VAL A 55 0.17 9.60 -2.72
N LEU A 56 0.29 10.80 -3.30
CA LEU A 56 -0.81 11.77 -3.42
C LEU A 56 -1.61 11.62 -4.72
N SER A 57 -1.08 10.98 -5.77
CA SER A 57 -1.69 10.90 -7.11
C SER A 57 -2.79 9.84 -7.22
N SER A 58 -3.54 9.56 -6.15
CA SER A 58 -4.71 8.65 -6.21
C SER A 58 -5.96 9.31 -6.84
N VAL A 59 -5.77 10.35 -7.66
CA VAL A 59 -6.82 11.02 -8.42
C VAL A 59 -6.31 11.27 -9.85
N ALA A 60 -6.66 10.35 -10.74
CA ALA A 60 -6.93 10.58 -12.16
C ALA A 60 -7.79 9.41 -12.67
#